data_AF-A0A3R6QCG1-F1
#
_entry.id   AF-A0A3R6QCG1-F1
#
_cell.length_a   1.000
_cell.length_b   1.000
_cell.length_c   1.000
_cell.angle_alpha   90.00
_cell.angle_beta   90.00
_cell.angle_gamma   90.00
#
_symmetry.space_group_name_H-M   'P 1'
#
loop_
_entity.id
_entity.type
_entity.pdbx_description
1 polymer ?
#
loop_
_entity_poly.entity_id
_entity_poly.type
_entity_poly.pdbx_seq_one_letter_code
_entity_poly.pdbx_strand_id
1 'polypeptide(L)'
;MEKAKVTMRNWKPYVYDGEYNLSGTADVHPRLGRNVYVATTSTLVKASLEEDVLIYETRNTVYHCPLKYMMVSPYGNVVQKYREELARLDTSENALDRIIAAAAKMSLGEPEDTADEMVRKIRALQETGQQEIAQMEEQEKQRLLEIAGKYEDCVYIEVSSVHSGSKLVY
;
A
#
# COMPACT_ATOMS: atom_id res chain seq x y z
N MET A 1 7.31 -25.48 1.18
CA MET A 1 5.95 -24.91 1.29
C MET A 1 5.81 -23.86 0.21
N GLU A 2 4.68 -23.86 -0.50
CA GLU A 2 4.35 -22.78 -1.44
C GLU A 2 4.16 -21.47 -0.65
N LYS A 3 4.71 -20.37 -1.16
CA LYS A 3 4.53 -19.05 -0.53
C LYS A 3 3.12 -18.53 -0.79
N ALA A 4 2.54 -17.88 0.20
CA ALA A 4 1.27 -17.19 0.02
C ALA A 4 1.42 -16.09 -1.03
N LYS A 5 0.44 -15.94 -1.93
CA LYS A 5 0.36 -14.81 -2.86
C LYS A 5 -0.74 -13.88 -2.40
N VAL A 6 -0.43 -12.60 -2.24
CA VAL A 6 -1.34 -11.61 -1.64
C VAL A 6 -1.28 -10.33 -2.47
N THR A 7 -2.43 -9.80 -2.87
CA THR A 7 -2.49 -8.51 -3.56
C THR A 7 -2.57 -7.39 -2.54
N MET A 8 -1.73 -6.38 -2.72
CA MET A 8 -1.69 -5.20 -1.87
C MET A 8 -2.42 -4.04 -2.51
N ARG A 9 -3.24 -3.34 -1.71
CA ARG A 9 -3.90 -2.08 -2.04
C ARG A 9 -3.48 -1.00 -1.06
N ASN A 10 -3.65 0.27 -1.41
CA ASN A 10 -3.27 1.41 -0.58
C ASN A 10 -1.86 1.24 -0.01
N TRP A 11 -0.93 0.78 -0.85
CA TRP A 11 0.38 0.32 -0.40
C TRP A 11 1.46 1.39 -0.62
N LYS A 12 2.53 1.29 0.17
CA LYS A 12 3.74 2.10 -0.01
C LYS A 12 4.98 1.28 0.39
N PRO A 13 6.06 1.34 -0.39
CA PRO A 13 7.36 0.87 0.08
C PRO A 13 7.94 1.92 1.04
N TYR A 14 8.90 1.56 1.88
CA TYR A 14 9.69 2.52 2.66
C TYR A 14 11.00 1.87 3.06
N VAL A 15 11.97 2.69 3.44
CA VAL A 15 13.22 2.23 4.03
C VAL A 15 13.20 2.58 5.51
N TYR A 16 13.55 1.61 6.35
CA TYR A 16 13.69 1.80 7.79
C TYR A 16 14.93 1.03 8.24
N ASP A 17 15.84 1.72 8.93
CA ASP A 17 17.12 1.16 9.38
C ASP A 17 17.93 0.48 8.25
N GLY A 18 17.90 1.08 7.05
CA GLY A 18 18.57 0.54 5.87
C GLY A 18 17.87 -0.66 5.22
N GLU A 19 16.77 -1.15 5.79
CA GLU A 19 16.00 -2.27 5.22
C GLU A 19 14.78 -1.79 4.44
N TYR A 20 14.53 -2.42 3.29
CA TYR A 20 13.29 -2.22 2.54
C TYR A 20 12.12 -2.86 3.25
N ASN A 21 11.05 -2.11 3.37
CA ASN A 21 9.80 -2.53 3.97
C ASN A 21 8.61 -2.14 3.08
N LEU A 22 7.49 -2.80 3.31
CA LEU A 22 6.23 -2.56 2.63
C LEU A 22 5.10 -2.44 3.65
N SER A 23 4.17 -1.53 3.39
CA SER A 23 2.92 -1.40 4.15
C SER A 23 1.74 -1.25 3.18
N GLY A 24 0.55 -1.62 3.63
CA GLY A 24 -0.69 -1.47 2.85
C GLY A 24 -1.77 -2.45 3.29
N THR A 25 -2.84 -2.55 2.52
CA THR A 25 -3.97 -3.44 2.80
C THR A 25 -3.89 -4.68 1.93
N ALA A 26 -3.74 -5.84 2.56
CA ALA A 26 -3.81 -7.14 1.91
C ALA A 26 -5.28 -7.47 1.56
N ASP A 27 -5.53 -7.93 0.33
CA ASP A 27 -6.85 -8.39 -0.12
C ASP A 27 -7.34 -9.61 0.66
N VAL A 28 -6.62 -10.74 0.57
CA VAL A 28 -6.91 -12.01 1.24
C VAL A 28 -5.58 -12.62 1.66
N HIS A 29 -5.22 -12.43 2.93
CA HIS A 29 -4.02 -13.03 3.50
C HIS A 29 -4.39 -14.37 4.18
N PRO A 30 -3.73 -15.49 3.85
CA PRO A 30 -4.16 -16.83 4.31
C PRO A 30 -4.09 -17.01 5.83
N ARG A 31 -3.29 -16.19 6.53
CA ARG A 31 -3.19 -16.22 8.01
C ARG A 31 -3.92 -15.08 8.71
N LEU A 32 -4.18 -13.97 8.02
CA LEU A 32 -4.68 -12.75 8.66
C LEU A 32 -6.16 -12.50 8.30
N GLY A 33 -6.64 -13.06 7.20
CA GLY A 33 -8.01 -12.85 6.70
C GLY A 33 -8.06 -11.82 5.57
N ARG A 34 -9.25 -11.29 5.35
CA ARG A 34 -9.54 -10.36 4.24
C ARG A 34 -9.34 -8.91 4.68
N ASN A 35 -8.93 -8.05 3.74
CA ASN A 35 -8.86 -6.59 3.94
C ASN A 35 -7.99 -6.18 5.14
N VAL A 36 -6.90 -6.90 5.40
CA VAL A 36 -6.06 -6.67 6.58
C VAL A 36 -4.99 -5.63 6.28
N TYR A 37 -4.87 -4.65 7.16
CA TYR A 37 -3.74 -3.72 7.12
C TYR A 37 -2.46 -4.39 7.62
N VAL A 38 -1.45 -4.44 6.75
CA VAL A 38 -0.08 -4.86 7.06
C VAL A 38 0.75 -3.60 7.25
N ALA A 39 1.11 -3.32 8.51
CA ALA A 39 1.89 -2.13 8.87
C ALA A 39 3.37 -2.25 8.45
N THR A 40 3.93 -3.45 8.58
CA THR A 40 5.32 -3.78 8.24
C THR A 40 5.39 -5.23 7.74
N THR A 41 6.05 -5.46 6.61
CA THR A 41 6.40 -6.81 6.14
C THR A 41 7.64 -7.35 6.84
N SER A 42 7.80 -8.68 6.87
CA SER A 42 9.11 -9.28 7.20
C SER A 42 10.15 -8.92 6.14
N THR A 43 11.43 -9.13 6.48
CA THR A 43 12.60 -8.87 5.60
C THR A 43 12.38 -9.31 4.16
N LEU A 44 12.70 -8.39 3.24
CA LEU A 44 12.73 -8.60 1.81
C LEU A 44 13.70 -9.72 1.45
N VAL A 45 13.25 -10.67 0.64
CA VAL A 45 14.08 -11.71 0.01
C VAL A 45 14.44 -11.29 -1.41
N LYS A 46 13.44 -10.82 -2.18
CA LYS A 46 13.61 -10.40 -3.58
C LYS A 46 12.52 -9.42 -3.98
N ALA A 47 12.86 -8.45 -4.83
CA ALA A 47 11.89 -7.59 -5.51
C ALA A 47 12.10 -7.63 -7.03
N SER A 48 11.00 -7.64 -7.80
CA SER A 48 10.99 -7.40 -9.25
C SER A 48 9.79 -6.54 -9.64
N LEU A 49 9.90 -5.83 -10.76
CA LEU A 49 8.78 -5.10 -11.37
C LEU A 49 8.40 -5.81 -12.66
N GLU A 50 7.18 -6.34 -12.71
CA GLU A 50 6.63 -7.11 -13.84
C GLU A 50 5.29 -6.49 -14.23
N GLU A 51 5.15 -6.00 -15.47
CA GLU A 51 3.87 -5.46 -16.00
C GLU A 51 3.15 -4.51 -15.03
N ASP A 52 3.89 -3.55 -14.46
CA ASP A 52 3.38 -2.54 -13.52
C ASP A 52 2.91 -3.09 -12.17
N VAL A 53 3.38 -4.29 -11.83
CA VAL A 53 3.20 -4.94 -10.53
C VAL A 53 4.56 -5.13 -9.90
N LEU A 54 4.79 -4.48 -8.75
CA LEU A 54 5.93 -4.80 -7.90
C LEU A 54 5.66 -6.15 -7.23
N ILE A 55 6.49 -7.13 -7.53
CA ILE A 55 6.53 -8.44 -6.85
C ILE A 55 7.50 -8.30 -5.69
N TYR A 56 6.97 -8.23 -4.46
CA TYR A 56 7.74 -8.07 -3.23
C TYR A 56 7.71 -9.38 -2.44
N GLU A 57 8.80 -10.14 -2.52
CA GLU A 57 8.91 -11.48 -1.94
C GLU A 57 9.57 -11.43 -0.57
N THR A 58 8.88 -11.96 0.43
CA THR A 58 9.40 -12.17 1.79
C THR A 58 9.63 -13.65 2.07
N ARG A 59 9.99 -14.01 3.30
CA ARG A 59 10.20 -15.41 3.69
C ARG A 59 8.99 -16.29 3.41
N ASN A 60 7.77 -15.82 3.68
CA ASN A 60 6.56 -16.65 3.65
C ASN A 60 5.48 -16.16 2.67
N THR A 61 5.57 -14.92 2.21
CA THR A 61 4.54 -14.26 1.40
C THR A 61 5.17 -13.53 0.22
N VAL A 62 4.57 -13.68 -0.95
CA VAL A 62 4.83 -12.88 -2.15
C VAL A 62 3.70 -11.87 -2.24
N TYR A 63 4.04 -10.60 -2.05
CA TYR A 63 3.10 -9.49 -2.20
C TYR A 63 3.12 -9.02 -3.65
N HIS A 64 1.97 -9.05 -4.29
CA HIS A 64 1.73 -8.43 -5.59
C HIS A 64 1.25 -7.02 -5.33
N CYS A 65 2.00 -6.03 -5.79
CA CYS A 65 1.76 -4.63 -5.50
C CYS A 65 1.56 -3.88 -6.83
N PRO A 66 0.34 -3.90 -7.41
CA PRO A 66 0.05 -3.13 -8.62
C PRO A 66 0.32 -1.64 -8.37
N LEU A 67 1.07 -0.99 -9.25
CA LEU A 67 1.41 0.43 -9.14
C LEU A 67 0.14 1.31 -9.08
N LYS A 68 -0.93 0.91 -9.79
CA LYS A 68 -2.25 1.57 -9.72
C LYS A 68 -2.83 1.66 -8.30
N TYR A 69 -2.48 0.74 -7.42
CA TYR A 69 -2.97 0.72 -6.03
C TYR A 69 -1.98 1.30 -5.02
N MET A 70 -0.89 1.91 -5.48
CA MET A 70 0.03 2.61 -4.59
C MET A 70 -0.67 3.84 -3.98
N MET A 71 -0.30 4.21 -2.75
CA MET A 71 -0.83 5.42 -2.10
C MET A 71 -0.50 6.69 -2.90
N VAL A 72 -1.45 7.63 -2.98
CA VAL A 72 -1.28 8.91 -3.71
C VAL A 72 -0.30 9.87 -3.03
N SER A 73 -0.24 9.86 -1.69
CA SER A 73 0.69 10.67 -0.90
C SER A 73 1.42 9.77 0.10
N PRO A 74 2.38 8.96 -0.38
CA PRO A 74 3.22 8.17 0.51
C PRO A 74 4.08 9.14 1.34
N TYR A 75 4.50 8.71 2.53
CA TYR A 75 5.42 9.48 3.39
C TYR A 75 4.96 10.83 3.94
N GLY A 76 3.66 11.16 3.97
CA GLY A 76 3.18 12.45 4.52
C GLY A 76 3.67 12.79 5.94
N ASN A 77 3.96 11.78 6.77
CA ASN A 77 4.44 11.94 8.14
C ASN A 77 5.98 11.87 8.28
N VAL A 78 6.71 11.81 7.16
CA VAL A 78 8.16 11.65 7.11
C VAL A 78 8.82 13.00 6.92
N VAL A 79 9.92 13.24 7.64
CA VAL A 79 10.68 14.50 7.56
C VAL A 79 11.10 14.80 6.12
N GLN A 80 11.01 16.06 5.71
CA GLN A 80 11.27 16.50 4.33
C GLN A 80 12.65 16.07 3.82
N LYS A 81 13.71 16.27 4.62
CA LYS A 81 15.08 15.90 4.26
C LYS A 81 15.20 14.43 3.85
N TYR A 82 14.53 13.53 4.56
CA TYR A 82 14.59 12.11 4.25
C TYR A 82 13.87 11.78 2.94
N ARG A 83 12.75 12.47 2.65
CA ARG A 83 12.06 12.34 1.36
C ARG A 83 12.95 12.81 0.20
N GLU A 84 13.69 13.91 0.38
CA GLU A 84 14.66 14.39 -0.62
C GLU A 84 15.82 13.41 -0.84
N GLU A 85 16.27 12.71 0.21
CA GLU A 85 17.29 11.65 0.10
C GLU A 85 16.76 10.46 -0.71
N LEU A 86 15.54 9.99 -0.42
CA LEU A 86 14.90 8.91 -1.17
C LEU A 86 14.62 9.28 -2.63
N ALA A 87 14.25 10.54 -2.91
CA ALA A 87 13.97 11.03 -4.26
C ALA A 87 15.18 10.94 -5.21
N ARG A 88 16.41 10.91 -4.67
CA ARG A 88 17.66 10.79 -5.45
C ARG A 88 17.97 9.35 -5.90
N LEU A 89 17.15 8.38 -5.49
CA LEU A 89 17.29 6.98 -5.90
C LEU A 89 16.70 6.71 -7.30
N ASP A 90 16.19 7.73 -7.98
CA ASP A 90 15.57 7.68 -9.32
C ASP A 90 16.51 7.17 -10.42
N THR A 91 17.82 7.34 -10.24
CA THR A 91 18.85 6.86 -11.15
C THR A 91 19.33 5.43 -10.85
N SER A 92 18.81 4.78 -9.81
CA SER A 92 19.19 3.41 -9.45
C SER A 92 18.75 2.40 -10.51
N GLU A 93 19.59 1.41 -10.81
CA GLU A 93 19.23 0.28 -11.67
C GLU A 93 18.12 -0.58 -11.03
N ASN A 94 18.03 -0.59 -9.70
CA ASN A 94 17.04 -1.32 -8.95
C ASN A 94 15.64 -0.70 -9.13
N ALA A 95 14.68 -1.51 -9.60
CA ALA A 95 13.31 -1.06 -9.81
C ALA A 95 12.62 -0.62 -8.50
N LEU A 96 12.90 -1.29 -7.37
CA LEU A 96 12.32 -0.93 -6.08
C LEU A 96 12.79 0.46 -5.61
N ASP A 97 14.08 0.77 -5.82
CA ASP A 97 14.64 2.09 -5.53
C ASP A 97 13.97 3.18 -6.34
N ARG A 98 13.75 2.94 -7.64
CA ARG A 98 13.05 3.89 -8.52
C ARG A 98 11.59 4.11 -8.11
N ILE A 99 10.91 3.06 -7.64
CA ILE A 99 9.55 3.20 -7.10
C ILE A 99 9.57 4.01 -5.79
N ILE A 100 10.54 3.78 -4.91
CA ILE A 100 10.72 4.55 -3.67
C ILE A 100 11.02 6.02 -3.98
N ALA A 101 11.87 6.29 -4.96
CA ALA A 101 12.18 7.64 -5.42
C ALA A 101 10.92 8.33 -5.96
N ALA A 102 10.16 7.66 -6.82
CA ALA A 102 8.92 8.18 -7.36
C ALA A 102 7.89 8.48 -6.26
N ALA A 103 7.73 7.58 -5.29
CA ALA A 103 6.90 7.79 -4.11
C ALA A 103 7.35 9.04 -3.31
N ALA A 104 8.65 9.20 -3.09
CA ALA A 104 9.20 10.35 -2.39
C ALA A 104 8.98 11.68 -3.13
N LYS A 105 9.19 11.69 -4.45
CA LYS A 105 8.93 12.84 -5.33
C LYS A 105 7.46 13.23 -5.34
N MET A 106 6.55 12.25 -5.39
CA MET A 106 5.11 12.49 -5.26
C MET A 106 4.77 13.12 -3.90
N SER A 107 5.38 12.64 -2.82
CA SER A 107 5.20 13.21 -1.47
C SER A 107 5.69 14.66 -1.35
N LEU A 108 6.75 15.01 -2.09
CA LEU A 108 7.30 16.36 -2.14
C LEU A 108 6.48 17.32 -3.00
N GLY A 109 5.40 16.83 -3.62
CA GLY A 109 4.53 17.65 -4.46
C GLY A 109 5.12 17.95 -5.83
N GLU A 110 5.97 17.06 -6.37
CA GLU A 110 6.40 17.21 -7.77
C GLU A 110 5.18 17.36 -8.70
N PRO A 111 5.25 18.21 -9.73
CA PRO A 111 4.12 18.45 -10.61
C PRO A 111 3.85 17.22 -11.50
N GLU A 112 2.62 17.13 -12.02
CA GLU A 112 2.20 16.00 -12.87
C GLU A 112 2.97 15.92 -14.19
N ASP A 113 3.53 17.04 -14.65
CA ASP A 113 4.35 17.17 -15.86
C ASP A 113 5.86 16.93 -15.60
N THR A 114 6.22 16.32 -14.46
CA THR A 114 7.60 15.98 -14.12
C THR A 114 8.28 15.15 -15.22
N ALA A 115 9.58 15.39 -15.41
CA ALA A 115 10.40 14.60 -16.33
C ALA A 115 10.53 13.13 -15.89
N ASP A 116 10.29 12.84 -14.61
CA ASP A 116 10.36 11.50 -14.05
C ASP A 116 9.28 10.59 -14.66
N GLU A 117 9.72 9.60 -15.44
CA GLU A 117 8.85 8.63 -16.11
C GLU A 117 8.09 7.74 -15.12
N MET A 118 8.73 7.36 -14.02
CA MET A 118 8.11 6.48 -13.01
C MET A 118 7.00 7.22 -12.26
N VAL A 119 7.23 8.49 -11.90
CA VAL A 119 6.18 9.33 -11.28
C VAL A 119 4.98 9.48 -12.21
N ARG A 120 5.21 9.85 -13.48
CA ARG A 120 4.12 9.99 -14.48
C ARG A 120 3.33 8.70 -14.64
N LYS A 121 4.03 7.58 -14.76
CA LYS A 121 3.42 6.26 -14.92
C LYS A 121 2.56 5.88 -13.72
N ILE A 122 3.08 6.04 -12.51
CA ILE A 122 2.35 5.74 -11.27
C ILE A 122 1.09 6.62 -11.17
N ARG A 123 1.20 7.93 -11.42
CA ARG A 123 0.05 8.85 -11.35
C ARG A 123 -1.05 8.50 -12.35
N ALA A 124 -0.67 8.24 -13.60
CA ALA A 124 -1.62 7.83 -14.64
C ALA A 124 -2.39 6.56 -14.26
N LEU A 125 -1.72 5.62 -13.60
CA LEU A 125 -2.33 4.38 -13.12
C LEU A 125 -3.21 4.58 -11.87
N GLN A 126 -2.86 5.55 -11.01
CA GLN A 126 -3.56 5.79 -9.74
C GLN A 126 -4.98 6.29 -9.93
N GLU A 127 -5.29 7.08 -10.96
CA GLU A 127 -6.66 7.55 -11.19
C GLU A 127 -7.66 6.39 -11.30
N THR A 128 -7.35 5.41 -12.15
CA THR A 128 -8.17 4.20 -12.28
C THR A 128 -8.09 3.33 -11.02
N GLY A 129 -6.89 3.19 -10.44
CA GLY A 129 -6.70 2.35 -9.25
C GLY A 129 -7.49 2.84 -8.03
N GLN A 130 -7.61 4.15 -7.81
CA GLN A 130 -8.40 4.70 -6.71
C GLN A 130 -9.91 4.47 -6.91
N GLN A 131 -10.40 4.54 -8.15
CA GLN A 131 -11.79 4.20 -8.45
C GLN A 131 -12.08 2.72 -8.18
N GLU A 132 -11.18 1.81 -8.59
CA GLU A 132 -11.31 0.38 -8.32
C GLU A 132 -11.25 0.08 -6.81
N ILE A 133 -10.36 0.74 -6.06
CA ILE A 133 -10.28 0.61 -4.59
C ILE A 133 -11.59 1.03 -3.94
N ALA A 134 -12.12 2.20 -4.30
CA ALA A 134 -13.39 2.68 -3.76
C ALA A 134 -14.55 1.71 -4.06
N GLN A 135 -14.61 1.15 -5.27
CA GLN A 135 -15.61 0.12 -5.62
C GLN A 135 -15.45 -1.14 -4.78
N MET A 136 -14.22 -1.62 -4.58
CA MET A 136 -13.96 -2.79 -3.73
C MET A 136 -14.31 -2.54 -2.26
N GLU A 137 -14.04 -1.35 -1.73
CA GLU A 137 -14.39 -0.95 -0.36
C GLU A 137 -15.91 -0.89 -0.18
N GLU A 138 -16.64 -0.31 -1.14
CA GLU A 138 -18.10 -0.28 -1.10
C GLU A 138 -18.71 -1.69 -1.20
N GLN A 139 -18.19 -2.55 -2.08
CA GLN A 139 -18.62 -3.95 -2.17
C GLN A 139 -18.41 -4.72 -0.87
N GLU A 140 -17.27 -4.53 -0.20
CA GLU A 140 -17.03 -5.18 1.09
C GLU A 140 -17.96 -4.61 2.18
N LYS A 141 -18.20 -3.30 2.19
CA LYS A 141 -19.14 -2.68 3.12
C LYS A 141 -20.54 -3.27 2.96
N GLN A 142 -21.04 -3.40 1.74
CA GLN A 142 -22.35 -4.02 1.48
C GLN A 142 -22.38 -5.48 1.94
N ARG A 143 -21.33 -6.25 1.66
CA ARG A 143 -21.21 -7.63 2.15
C ARG A 143 -21.25 -7.71 3.68
N LEU A 144 -20.57 -6.81 4.39
CA LEU A 144 -20.58 -6.77 5.86
C LEU A 144 -21.97 -6.42 6.40
N LEU A 145 -22.68 -5.49 5.78
CA LEU A 145 -24.05 -5.14 6.15
C LEU A 145 -25.02 -6.30 5.92
N GLU A 146 -24.90 -7.02 4.80
CA GLU A 146 -25.69 -8.23 4.53
C GLU A 146 -25.44 -9.33 5.56
N ILE A 147 -24.20 -9.48 6.03
CA ILE A 147 -23.86 -10.44 7.09
C ILE A 147 -24.47 -9.99 8.42
N ALA A 148 -24.29 -8.73 8.79
CA ALA A 148 -24.82 -8.17 10.04
C ALA A 148 -26.35 -8.26 10.11
N GLY A 149 -27.04 -7.98 8.99
CA GLY A 149 -28.50 -8.05 8.89
C GLY A 149 -29.10 -9.45 9.09
N LYS A 150 -28.29 -10.52 9.12
CA LYS A 150 -28.73 -11.88 9.45
C LYS A 150 -28.88 -12.12 10.95
N TYR A 151 -28.42 -11.20 11.79
CA TYR A 151 -28.41 -11.31 13.24
C TYR A 151 -29.22 -10.17 13.84
N GLU A 152 -30.38 -10.48 14.43
CA GLU A 152 -31.33 -9.48 14.95
C GLU A 152 -30.71 -8.53 16.00
N ASP A 153 -29.75 -9.00 16.78
CA ASP A 153 -29.07 -8.24 17.84
C ASP A 153 -27.68 -7.68 17.43
N CYS A 154 -27.35 -7.67 16.13
CA CYS A 154 -26.04 -7.19 15.67
C CYS A 154 -25.98 -5.67 15.52
N VAL A 155 -24.99 -5.05 16.17
CA VAL A 155 -24.65 -3.64 15.99
C VAL A 155 -23.40 -3.55 15.11
N TYR A 156 -23.54 -3.03 13.89
CA TYR A 156 -22.40 -2.69 13.04
C TYR A 156 -21.84 -1.32 13.43
N ILE A 157 -20.55 -1.28 13.79
CA ILE A 157 -19.85 -0.04 14.15
C ILE A 157 -18.71 0.18 13.17
N GLU A 158 -18.81 1.23 12.36
CA GLU A 158 -17.72 1.70 11.50
C GLU A 158 -16.85 2.67 12.31
N VAL A 159 -15.64 2.24 12.68
CA VAL A 159 -14.68 3.09 13.40
C VAL A 159 -13.73 3.73 12.40
N SER A 160 -14.05 4.93 11.93
CA SER A 160 -13.27 5.67 10.94
C SER A 160 -12.07 6.45 11.52
N SER A 161 -12.01 6.63 12.84
CA SER A 161 -10.86 7.23 13.53
C SER A 161 -10.82 6.88 15.02
N VAL A 162 -9.74 6.22 15.46
CA VAL A 162 -9.42 6.09 16.90
C VAL A 162 -8.55 7.31 17.25
N HIS A 163 -9.13 8.28 17.96
CA HIS A 163 -8.37 9.43 18.44
C HIS A 163 -7.47 9.00 19.61
N SER A 164 -6.31 9.65 19.77
CA SER A 164 -5.46 9.42 20.94
C SER A 164 -6.26 9.67 22.23
N GLY A 165 -6.40 8.65 23.07
CA GLY A 165 -7.24 8.68 24.28
C GLY A 165 -8.61 7.97 24.16
N SER A 166 -9.01 7.53 22.96
CA SER A 166 -10.18 6.68 22.78
C SER A 166 -9.96 5.31 23.45
N LYS A 167 -10.76 4.99 24.46
CA LYS A 167 -10.77 3.68 25.12
C LYS A 167 -11.72 2.73 24.39
N LEU A 168 -11.34 2.30 23.19
CA LEU A 168 -11.98 1.15 22.56
C LEU A 168 -11.29 -0.11 23.10
N VAL A 169 -11.98 -0.77 24.04
CA VAL A 169 -11.58 -2.09 24.56
C VAL A 169 -12.18 -3.13 23.62
N TYR A 170 -11.32 -3.93 23.00
CA TYR A 170 -11.74 -5.17 22.32
C TYR A 170 -11.89 -6.30 23.34
#